data_AF-A0A3D1K964-F1
#
_entry.id   AF-A0A3D1K964-F1
#
_cell.length_a   1.000
_cell.length_b   1.000
_cell.length_c   1.000
_cell.angle_alpha   90.00
_cell.angle_beta   90.00
_cell.angle_gamma   90.00
#
_symmetry.space_group_name_H-M   'P 1'
#
loop_
_entity.id
_entity.type
_entity.pdbx_description
1 polymer ?
#
loop_
_entity_poly.entity_id
_entity_poly.type
_entity_poly.pdbx_seq_one_letter_code
_entity_poly.pdbx_strand_id
1 'polypeptide(L)'
;MRVLNCLCIILKKTLFYAKAKFRITIVELIMIKKKILNRLHNSGIEELKSVTSLNELDGDYINLECRWPNGATGKILDDNKKYYGIQVEQPGSDKCYGIAADENQIAVFTYGCGGSDAELVMWLKL
;
A
#
# COMPACT_ATOMS: atom_id res chain seq x y z
N MET A 1 -16.29 -22.63 0.33
CA MET A 1 -16.49 -22.31 -1.10
C MET A 1 -17.12 -20.93 -1.19
N ARG A 2 -16.51 -20.01 -1.98
CA ARG A 2 -16.89 -18.62 -2.27
C ARG A 2 -16.35 -17.52 -1.35
N VAL A 3 -15.04 -17.25 -1.46
CA VAL A 3 -14.48 -15.90 -1.21
C VAL A 3 -13.94 -15.43 -2.56
N LEU A 4 -14.82 -14.94 -3.43
CA LEU A 4 -14.47 -14.55 -4.81
C LEU A 4 -15.07 -13.18 -5.21
N ASN A 5 -15.61 -12.43 -4.25
CA ASN A 5 -16.38 -11.21 -4.52
C ASN A 5 -15.79 -9.91 -3.97
N CYS A 6 -14.59 -9.92 -3.37
CA CYS A 6 -13.91 -8.67 -3.05
C CYS A 6 -13.12 -8.23 -4.29
N LEU A 7 -13.83 -7.66 -5.28
CA LEU A 7 -13.22 -7.15 -6.51
C LEU A 7 -12.33 -5.95 -6.15
N CYS A 8 -11.08 -6.33 -5.90
CA CYS A 8 -9.85 -5.60 -5.66
C CYS A 8 -9.81 -4.17 -6.21
N ILE A 9 -9.50 -3.21 -5.32
CA ILE A 9 -9.19 -1.80 -5.64
C ILE A 9 -7.87 -1.70 -6.41
N ILE A 10 -7.26 -2.79 -6.90
CA ILE A 10 -5.97 -2.72 -7.65
C ILE A 10 -6.11 -3.38 -9.05
N LEU A 11 -7.24 -4.02 -9.37
CA LEU A 11 -7.40 -4.79 -10.62
C LEU A 11 -8.15 -4.08 -11.76
N LYS A 12 -8.53 -2.81 -11.61
CA LYS A 12 -9.14 -2.04 -12.72
C LYS A 12 -8.22 -0.90 -13.17
N LYS A 13 -7.55 -1.16 -14.30
CA LYS A 13 -6.72 -0.27 -15.15
C LYS A 13 -5.20 -0.31 -14.93
N THR A 14 -4.58 -1.46 -15.15
CA THR A 14 -3.18 -1.52 -15.57
C THR A 14 -3.08 -1.29 -17.08
N LEU A 15 -3.13 -0.03 -17.50
CA LEU A 15 -2.60 0.40 -18.80
C LEU A 15 -2.63 1.94 -18.90
N PHE A 16 -1.72 2.64 -18.22
CA PHE A 16 -1.16 3.87 -18.78
C PHE A 16 0.04 4.43 -18.01
N TYR A 17 0.97 4.96 -18.81
CA TYR A 17 1.96 6.01 -18.54
C TYR A 17 3.36 5.69 -18.01
N ALA A 18 4.28 5.72 -18.98
CA ALA A 18 5.61 6.30 -18.86
C ALA A 18 5.58 7.81 -19.18
N LYS A 19 6.32 8.61 -18.37
CA LYS A 19 6.87 9.98 -18.56
C LYS A 19 6.44 10.98 -17.47
N ALA A 20 7.34 11.26 -16.52
CA ALA A 20 8.13 12.50 -16.47
C ALA A 20 8.82 12.70 -15.10
N LYS A 21 10.10 13.13 -15.16
CA LYS A 21 10.90 13.87 -14.15
C LYS A 21 11.12 13.23 -12.76
N PHE A 22 12.14 12.39 -12.67
CA PHE A 22 13.32 12.63 -11.82
C PHE A 22 14.43 11.69 -12.31
N ARG A 23 15.69 12.11 -12.29
CA ARG A 23 16.81 11.29 -12.80
C ARG A 23 17.21 10.25 -11.74
N ILE A 24 16.24 9.50 -11.24
CA ILE A 24 16.47 8.32 -10.41
C ILE A 24 17.02 7.26 -11.35
N THR A 25 18.22 6.78 -11.06
CA THR A 25 18.80 5.66 -11.78
C THR A 25 17.97 4.41 -11.50
N ILE A 26 17.87 3.49 -12.47
CA ILE A 26 17.19 2.19 -12.28
C ILE A 26 17.70 1.48 -11.02
N VAL A 27 18.97 1.68 -10.68
CA VAL A 27 19.61 1.16 -9.46
C VAL A 27 18.98 1.73 -8.19
N GLU A 28 18.82 3.05 -8.07
CA GLU A 28 18.21 3.70 -6.91
C GLU A 28 16.75 3.23 -6.70
N LEU A 29 15.98 3.12 -7.79
CA LEU A 29 14.62 2.59 -7.75
C LEU A 29 14.59 1.16 -7.17
N ILE A 30 15.48 0.29 -7.64
CA ILE A 30 15.58 -1.09 -7.14
C ILE A 30 15.97 -1.10 -5.65
N MET A 31 16.88 -0.22 -5.24
CA MET A 31 17.33 -0.14 -3.84
C MET A 31 16.21 0.36 -2.92
N ILE A 32 15.42 1.34 -3.33
CA ILE A 32 14.27 1.84 -2.56
C ILE A 32 13.23 0.72 -2.39
N LYS A 33 12.84 0.05 -3.48
CA LYS A 33 11.88 -1.07 -3.39
C LYS A 33 12.39 -2.19 -2.49
N LYS A 34 13.67 -2.56 -2.59
CA LYS A 34 14.29 -3.56 -1.69
C LYS A 34 14.26 -3.12 -0.22
N LYS A 35 14.56 -1.84 0.06
CA LYS A 35 14.52 -1.27 1.41
C LYS A 35 13.09 -1.36 1.99
N ILE A 36 12.08 -1.01 1.19
CA ILE A 36 10.67 -1.11 1.58
C ILE A 36 10.30 -2.57 1.88
N LEU A 37 10.60 -3.50 0.97
CA LEU A 37 10.32 -4.93 1.16
C LEU A 37 10.96 -5.49 2.42
N ASN A 38 12.26 -5.21 2.64
CA ASN A 38 12.95 -5.62 3.85
C ASN A 38 12.27 -5.07 5.12
N ARG A 39 11.78 -3.82 5.09
CA ARG A 39 11.11 -3.23 6.24
C ARG A 39 9.75 -3.85 6.49
N LEU A 40 8.99 -4.18 5.43
CA LEU A 40 7.73 -4.91 5.52
C LEU A 40 7.92 -6.32 6.10
N HIS A 41 8.93 -7.06 5.64
CA HIS A 41 9.22 -8.41 6.10
C HIS A 41 9.63 -8.46 7.59
N ASN A 42 10.23 -7.38 8.08
CA ASN A 42 10.65 -7.21 9.48
C ASN A 42 9.65 -6.40 10.33
N SER A 43 8.44 -6.18 9.85
CA SER A 43 7.42 -5.36 10.51
C SER A 43 6.71 -6.08 11.68
N GLY A 44 6.80 -7.41 11.73
CA GLY A 44 6.09 -8.25 12.69
C GLY A 44 4.72 -8.76 12.21
N ILE A 45 4.26 -8.35 11.02
CA ILE A 45 3.02 -8.83 10.40
C ILE A 45 3.37 -9.98 9.43
N GLU A 46 2.92 -11.20 9.74
CA GLU A 46 3.33 -12.42 9.02
C GLU A 46 2.91 -12.39 7.54
N GLU A 47 1.71 -11.91 7.26
CA GLU A 47 1.14 -11.83 5.92
C GLU A 47 1.99 -10.95 5.00
N LEU A 48 2.62 -9.89 5.52
CA LEU A 48 3.44 -8.98 4.72
C LEU A 48 4.78 -9.59 4.29
N LYS A 49 5.23 -10.70 4.89
CA LYS A 49 6.42 -11.43 4.44
C LYS A 49 6.24 -12.05 3.06
N SER A 50 5.00 -12.31 2.64
CA SER A 50 4.69 -12.85 1.32
C SER A 50 4.89 -11.84 0.17
N VAL A 51 5.02 -10.55 0.49
CA VAL A 51 5.16 -9.48 -0.50
C VAL A 51 6.53 -9.55 -1.17
N THR A 52 6.55 -9.79 -2.47
CA THR A 52 7.81 -9.88 -3.27
C THR A 52 7.98 -8.73 -4.26
N SER A 53 6.92 -7.99 -4.55
CA SER A 53 6.93 -6.89 -5.50
C SER A 53 5.95 -5.78 -5.08
N LEU A 54 6.17 -4.58 -5.62
CA LEU A 54 5.36 -3.39 -5.36
C LEU A 54 5.02 -2.71 -6.68
N ASN A 55 3.75 -2.34 -6.82
CA ASN A 55 3.22 -1.59 -7.95
C ASN A 55 3.34 -0.09 -7.69
N GLU A 56 3.46 0.70 -8.75
CA GLU A 56 3.37 2.16 -8.65
C GLU A 56 1.90 2.55 -8.76
N LEU A 57 1.38 3.25 -7.76
CA LEU A 57 -0.02 3.63 -7.63
C LEU A 57 -0.11 5.13 -7.38
N ASP A 58 -1.08 5.79 -8.01
CA ASP A 58 -1.36 7.19 -7.77
C ASP A 58 -1.98 7.35 -6.38
N GLY A 59 -1.62 8.43 -5.68
CA GLY A 59 -2.03 8.69 -4.30
C GLY A 59 -3.53 8.83 -4.18
N ASP A 60 -4.16 9.59 -5.08
CA ASP A 60 -5.61 9.77 -5.12
C ASP A 60 -6.41 8.47 -5.20
N TYR A 61 -5.80 7.42 -5.78
CA TYR A 61 -6.39 6.09 -5.90
C TYR A 61 -6.37 5.29 -4.60
N ILE A 62 -5.34 5.46 -3.77
CA ILE A 62 -5.10 4.63 -2.57
C ILE A 62 -5.19 5.41 -1.25
N ASN A 63 -5.37 6.73 -1.30
CA ASN A 63 -5.45 7.61 -0.14
C ASN A 63 -6.83 7.55 0.51
N LEU A 64 -7.08 6.44 1.18
CA LEU A 64 -8.29 6.21 1.95
C LEU A 64 -8.30 7.11 3.19
N GLU A 65 -9.47 7.67 3.51
CA GLU A 65 -9.71 8.20 4.85
C GLU A 65 -9.72 7.03 5.82
N CYS A 66 -8.86 7.07 6.83
CA CYS A 66 -8.71 5.97 7.77
C CYS A 66 -8.77 6.44 9.21
N ARG A 67 -9.16 5.52 10.09
CA ARG A 67 -9.10 5.71 11.53
C ARG A 67 -7.69 5.47 12.03
N TRP A 68 -7.21 6.36 12.88
CA TRP A 68 -5.89 6.30 13.49
C TRP A 68 -5.95 5.64 14.87
N PRO A 69 -4.82 5.15 15.42
CA PRO A 69 -4.81 4.50 16.73
C PRO A 69 -5.31 5.37 17.88
N ASN A 70 -5.22 6.70 17.77
CA ASN A 70 -5.74 7.65 18.75
C ASN A 70 -7.26 7.92 18.61
N GLY A 71 -7.93 7.26 17.65
CA GLY A 71 -9.35 7.42 17.38
C GLY A 71 -9.72 8.55 16.42
N ALA A 72 -8.76 9.39 16.00
CA ALA A 72 -8.99 10.39 14.96
C ALA A 72 -9.19 9.73 13.59
N THR A 73 -9.80 10.45 12.65
CA THR A 73 -9.91 10.04 11.25
C THR A 73 -9.21 11.04 10.34
N GLY A 74 -8.58 10.54 9.28
CA GLY A 74 -7.94 11.39 8.29
C GLY A 74 -7.19 10.62 7.22
N LYS A 75 -6.84 11.33 6.16
CA LYS A 75 -5.94 10.87 5.11
C LYS A 75 -4.49 11.11 5.52
N ILE A 76 -3.59 10.19 5.14
CA ILE A 76 -2.15 10.30 5.45
C ILE A 76 -1.25 10.34 4.21
N LEU A 77 -1.79 9.99 3.05
CA LEU A 77 -1.07 10.09 1.79
C LEU A 77 -1.39 11.43 1.11
N ASP A 78 -0.61 11.76 0.09
CA ASP A 78 -0.83 12.93 -0.76
C ASP A 78 -1.44 12.46 -2.08
N ASP A 79 -2.61 13.00 -2.43
CA ASP A 79 -3.34 12.64 -3.65
C ASP A 79 -2.52 12.90 -4.93
N ASN A 80 -1.54 13.81 -4.87
CA ASN A 80 -0.71 14.20 -6.03
C ASN A 80 0.63 13.44 -6.11
N LYS A 81 0.89 12.52 -5.18
CA LYS A 81 2.11 11.71 -5.17
C LYS A 81 1.86 10.32 -5.71
N LYS A 82 2.94 9.64 -6.06
CA LYS A 82 2.94 8.22 -6.37
C LYS A 82 3.54 7.43 -5.24
N TYR A 83 3.00 6.24 -5.03
CA TYR A 83 3.42 5.32 -3.98
C TYR A 83 3.70 3.94 -4.55
N TYR A 84 4.65 3.25 -3.93
CA TYR A 84 4.83 1.81 -4.08
C TYR A 84 3.84 1.10 -3.18
N GLY A 85 2.91 0.35 -3.77
CA GLY A 85 1.85 -0.30 -3.03
C GLY A 85 1.45 -1.67 -3.56
N ILE A 86 0.77 -2.40 -2.70
CA ILE A 86 0.18 -3.70 -2.97
C ILE A 86 -0.89 -4.01 -1.92
N GLN A 87 -1.84 -4.86 -2.27
CA GLN A 87 -2.84 -5.41 -1.36
C GLN A 87 -2.46 -6.85 -0.98
N VAL A 88 -2.64 -7.21 0.28
CA VAL A 88 -2.51 -8.58 0.78
C VAL A 88 -3.80 -8.97 1.49
N GLU A 89 -4.41 -10.08 1.07
CA GLU A 89 -5.62 -10.58 1.72
C GLU A 89 -5.31 -11.11 3.12
N GLN A 90 -6.22 -10.88 4.08
CA GLN A 90 -6.11 -11.47 5.40
C GLN A 90 -6.80 -12.84 5.41
N PRO A 91 -6.09 -13.93 5.72
CA PRO A 91 -6.70 -15.25 5.74
C PRO A 91 -7.87 -15.32 6.74
N GLY A 92 -9.05 -15.70 6.26
CA GLY A 92 -10.24 -15.84 7.10
C GLY A 92 -10.95 -14.53 7.47
N SER A 93 -10.57 -13.39 6.86
CA SER A 93 -11.24 -12.11 7.03
C SER A 93 -11.75 -11.58 5.69
N ASP A 94 -12.73 -10.67 5.75
CA ASP A 94 -13.17 -9.83 4.64
C ASP A 94 -12.32 -8.58 4.46
N LYS A 95 -11.37 -8.34 5.38
CA LYS A 95 -10.41 -7.24 5.31
C LYS A 95 -9.13 -7.63 4.56
N CYS A 96 -8.45 -6.61 4.08
CA CYS A 96 -7.15 -6.73 3.42
C CYS A 96 -6.16 -5.75 4.04
N TYR A 97 -4.87 -6.09 3.98
CA TYR A 97 -3.81 -5.13 4.20
C TYR A 97 -3.55 -4.34 2.92
N GLY A 98 -3.59 -3.01 3.02
CA GLY A 98 -3.10 -2.11 1.98
C GLY A 98 -1.75 -1.54 2.38
N ILE A 99 -0.76 -1.66 1.50
CA ILE A 99 0.56 -1.07 1.69
C ILE A 99 0.68 0.14 0.76
N ALA A 100 1.14 1.27 1.31
CA ALA A 100 1.54 2.44 0.55
C ALA A 100 2.89 2.94 1.08
N ALA A 101 3.90 3.00 0.22
CA ALA A 101 5.25 3.39 0.61
C ALA A 101 5.89 4.34 -0.41
N ASP A 102 6.76 5.21 0.05
CA ASP A 102 7.65 6.01 -0.78
C ASP A 102 9.08 5.94 -0.23
N GLU A 103 9.96 6.86 -0.62
CA GLU A 103 11.33 6.94 -0.11
C GLU A 103 11.44 7.35 1.37
N ASN A 104 10.38 7.92 1.94
CA ASN A 104 10.34 8.52 3.27
C ASN A 104 9.54 7.69 4.27
N GLN A 105 8.53 6.95 3.82
CA GLN A 105 7.61 6.26 4.72
C GLN A 105 7.00 4.97 4.15
N ILE A 106 6.47 4.16 5.06
CA ILE A 106 5.60 3.01 4.79
C ILE A 106 4.36 3.15 5.65
N ALA A 107 3.20 3.17 5.03
CA ALA A 107 1.91 3.06 5.69
C ALA A 107 1.28 1.70 5.38
N VAL A 108 0.75 1.05 6.41
CA VAL A 108 -0.04 -0.17 6.30
C VAL A 108 -1.42 0.08 6.88
N PHE A 109 -2.44 -0.16 6.06
CA PHE A 109 -3.83 -0.04 6.43
C PHE A 109 -4.47 -1.43 6.49
N THR A 110 -5.50 -1.61 7.31
CA THR A 110 -6.54 -2.60 7.02
C THR A 110 -7.73 -1.90 6.40
N TYR A 111 -8.48 -2.58 5.53
CA TYR A 111 -9.77 -2.11 5.06
C TYR A 111 -10.62 -3.28 4.56
N GLY A 112 -11.94 -3.13 4.60
CA GLY A 112 -12.91 -4.05 3.99
C GLY A 112 -13.09 -3.79 2.50
N CYS A 113 -14.03 -4.51 1.87
CA CYS A 113 -14.24 -4.40 0.43
C CYS A 113 -14.50 -2.94 -0.01
N GLY A 114 -13.85 -2.53 -1.10
CA GLY A 114 -13.94 -1.17 -1.64
C GLY A 114 -13.22 -0.10 -0.82
N GLY A 115 -12.41 -0.47 0.18
CA GLY A 115 -11.67 0.49 1.00
C GLY A 115 -12.47 0.99 2.20
N SER A 116 -13.55 0.28 2.55
CA SER A 116 -14.41 0.56 3.70
C SER A 116 -13.68 0.30 5.02
N ASP A 117 -14.10 1.01 6.07
CA ASP A 117 -13.62 0.82 7.45
C ASP A 117 -12.09 0.78 7.54
N ALA A 118 -11.43 1.70 6.83
CA ALA A 118 -9.99 1.74 6.74
C ALA A 118 -9.38 2.14 8.09
N GLU A 119 -8.37 1.41 8.54
CA GLU A 119 -7.66 1.63 9.80
C GLU A 119 -6.17 1.62 9.58
N LEU A 120 -5.47 2.62 10.11
CA LEU A 120 -4.01 2.67 10.08
C LEU A 120 -3.44 1.67 11.11
N VAL A 121 -2.81 0.62 10.62
CA VAL A 121 -2.18 -0.42 11.44
C VAL A 121 -0.75 -0.04 11.81
N MET A 122 -0.05 0.55 10.85
CA MET A 122 1.37 0.83 10.98
C MET A 122 1.78 2.02 10.13
N TRP A 123 2.63 2.88 10.70
CA TRP A 123 3.28 3.94 9.97
C TRP A 123 4.76 3.99 10.36
N LEU A 124 5.63 3.70 9.40
CA LEU A 124 7.08 3.67 9.60
C LEU A 124 7.71 4.77 8.78
N LYS A 125 8.70 5.45 9.36
CA LYS A 125 9.64 6.27 8.62
C LYS A 125 10.77 5.40 8.07
N LEU A 126 11.21 5.66 6.84
CA LEU A 126 12.32 4.99 6.18
C LEU A 126 13.66 5.69 6.38
#